data_AF-A0A915NCP5-F1
#
_entry.id   AF-A0A915NCP5-F1
#
_cell.length_a   1.000
_cell.length_b   1.000
_cell.length_c   1.000
_cell.angle_alpha   90.00
_cell.angle_beta   90.00
_cell.angle_gamma   90.00
#
_symmetry.space_group_name_H-M   'P 1'
#
loop_
_entity.id
_entity.type
_entity.pdbx_description
1 polymer ?
#
loop_
_entity_poly.entity_id
_entity_poly.type
_entity_poly.pdbx_seq_one_letter_code
_entity_poly.pdbx_strand_id
1 'polypeptide(L)'
;MSEDSNILTKNDSLPAKEIDPINKYTALFGAIVGTGIVGLAIFVKSSRWFATYHHVKQIPPDFYRLGIQMKGIVRELDKNGKIRVEHLPAYKLPKILRFGRSSKAKDFLNLRLAGLDISPVGIDYLTKDLRIEGRPVVFSVVNIVEKQPDIANADLTIKKPLRKINLNVELIRKGYARIFGLDNYEHVQTLQFNSNYSRLITRLLTCEKVAERRGLGHWERTTWVESFAAYPATLFQIIKQSAVVKLCFLAYWIIYDIFLKLSALSKQIFYIAKTLGIYSIEGYQRFTRLVDRLINWYSNLKVLTSREPNFFEQVEHEGDGKYKLKMLESACSNNDFIDFEHCPYTKDLLNKSNFISILKLGWNKVYDQDPEFKTIFDPKDGIGELEEQLLAGQWSQTARGRTKKLAQHKAAANVILDIIKSGRHKEFLIPGRNAEEAFKLM
;
A
#
# COMPACT_ATOMS: atom_id res chain seq x y z
N MET A 1 -75.91 -54.83 100.32
CA MET A 1 -74.69 -54.00 100.42
C MET A 1 -73.64 -54.64 99.55
N SER A 2 -72.98 -53.99 98.60
CA SER A 2 -73.08 -52.73 97.84
C SER A 2 -72.08 -52.97 96.70
N GLU A 3 -72.49 -52.88 95.43
CA GLU A 3 -72.27 -51.71 94.55
C GLU A 3 -70.84 -51.55 94.01
N ASP A 4 -70.79 -51.07 92.77
CA ASP A 4 -69.66 -50.58 91.96
C ASP A 4 -68.75 -51.57 91.25
N SER A 5 -68.22 -51.30 90.06
CA SER A 5 -68.73 -50.76 88.78
C SER A 5 -67.57 -50.95 87.79
N ASN A 6 -67.90 -51.12 86.51
CA ASN A 6 -67.12 -50.79 85.30
C ASN A 6 -65.57 -50.73 85.38
N ILE A 7 -64.88 -51.41 84.45
CA ILE A 7 -64.03 -50.74 83.45
C ILE A 7 -63.85 -51.65 82.23
N LEU A 8 -64.31 -51.10 81.12
CA LEU A 8 -64.14 -51.49 79.74
C LEU A 8 -62.77 -50.98 79.28
N THR A 9 -61.86 -51.84 78.83
CA THR A 9 -60.73 -51.41 77.99
C THR A 9 -60.78 -52.14 76.65
N LYS A 10 -61.39 -51.41 75.71
CA LYS A 10 -61.49 -51.67 74.29
C LYS A 10 -60.38 -50.86 73.61
N ASN A 11 -59.78 -51.47 72.58
CA ASN A 11 -58.93 -50.89 71.52
C ASN A 11 -57.44 -50.66 71.81
N ASP A 12 -56.60 -51.22 70.94
CA ASP A 12 -55.76 -50.42 70.05
C ASP A 12 -55.31 -51.26 68.84
N SER A 13 -56.14 -51.27 67.80
CA SER A 13 -55.72 -51.59 66.44
C SER A 13 -55.89 -50.34 65.60
N LEU A 14 -54.76 -49.74 65.24
CA LEU A 14 -54.66 -48.57 64.36
C LEU A 14 -55.47 -48.78 63.07
N PRO A 15 -56.30 -47.82 62.64
CA PRO A 15 -56.98 -47.92 61.36
C PRO A 15 -55.94 -47.78 60.25
N ALA A 16 -55.84 -48.81 59.41
CA ALA A 16 -55.13 -48.72 58.14
C ALA A 16 -55.75 -47.56 57.34
N LYS A 17 -54.95 -46.51 57.14
CA LYS A 17 -55.31 -45.36 56.31
C LYS A 17 -55.42 -45.84 54.87
N GLU A 18 -56.64 -46.13 54.45
CA GLU A 18 -56.99 -46.43 53.07
C GLU A 18 -56.70 -45.18 52.22
N ILE A 19 -55.68 -45.28 51.37
CA ILE A 19 -55.28 -44.22 50.45
C ILE A 19 -56.25 -44.30 49.28
N ASP A 20 -57.24 -43.41 49.26
CA ASP A 20 -58.21 -43.31 48.17
C ASP A 20 -57.49 -43.22 46.81
N PRO A 21 -57.71 -44.16 45.89
CA PRO A 21 -57.07 -44.14 44.59
C PRO A 21 -57.77 -43.09 43.73
N ILE A 22 -57.16 -41.90 43.70
CA ILE A 22 -57.37 -40.88 42.66
C ILE A 22 -58.79 -40.29 42.65
N ASN A 23 -58.91 -39.12 43.28
CA ASN A 23 -60.07 -38.23 43.17
C ASN A 23 -60.53 -38.11 41.69
N LYS A 24 -61.79 -38.46 41.39
CA LYS A 24 -62.38 -38.39 40.03
C LYS A 24 -62.20 -37.02 39.38
N TYR A 25 -62.15 -35.96 40.18
CA TYR A 25 -61.85 -34.60 39.73
C TYR A 25 -60.40 -34.41 39.29
N THR A 26 -59.43 -34.98 40.00
CA THR A 26 -58.01 -34.94 39.62
C THR A 26 -57.76 -35.70 38.31
N ALA A 27 -58.49 -36.80 38.07
CA ALA A 27 -58.44 -37.53 36.81
C ALA A 27 -59.02 -36.70 35.64
N LEU A 28 -60.16 -36.01 35.85
CA LEU A 28 -60.75 -35.12 34.83
C LEU A 28 -59.87 -33.92 34.50
N PHE A 29 -59.30 -33.25 35.52
CA PHE A 29 -58.34 -32.16 35.29
C PHE A 29 -57.08 -32.65 34.59
N GLY A 30 -56.56 -33.82 34.95
CA GLY A 30 -55.44 -34.47 34.26
C GLY A 30 -55.75 -34.75 32.79
N ALA A 31 -56.97 -35.19 32.45
CA ALA A 31 -57.38 -35.45 31.08
C ALA A 31 -57.50 -34.17 30.23
N ILE A 32 -58.02 -33.09 30.78
CA ILE A 32 -58.14 -31.78 30.08
C ILE A 32 -56.75 -31.19 29.86
N VAL A 33 -55.89 -31.20 30.88
CA VAL A 33 -54.52 -30.69 30.76
C VAL A 33 -53.72 -31.57 29.79
N GLY A 34 -53.87 -32.89 29.86
CA GLY A 34 -53.21 -33.84 28.95
C GLY A 34 -53.62 -33.64 27.50
N THR A 35 -54.92 -33.50 27.21
CA THR A 35 -55.42 -33.23 25.85
C THR A 35 -54.96 -31.87 25.33
N GLY A 36 -54.90 -30.83 26.19
CA GLY A 36 -54.34 -29.53 25.85
C GLY A 36 -52.85 -29.59 25.47
N ILE A 37 -52.04 -30.31 26.25
CA ILE A 37 -50.60 -30.50 25.97
C ILE A 37 -50.39 -31.28 24.65
N VAL A 38 -51.18 -32.32 24.42
CA VAL A 38 -51.12 -33.10 23.16
C VAL A 38 -51.54 -32.23 21.97
N GLY A 39 -52.60 -31.45 22.09
CA GLY A 39 -53.04 -30.51 21.05
C GLY A 39 -51.97 -29.48 20.71
N LEU A 40 -51.33 -28.88 21.73
CA LEU A 40 -50.23 -27.93 21.54
C LEU A 40 -49.01 -28.60 20.89
N ALA A 41 -48.67 -29.83 21.27
CA ALA A 41 -47.58 -30.59 20.67
C ALA A 41 -47.83 -30.86 19.18
N ILE A 42 -49.06 -31.23 18.80
CA ILE A 42 -49.45 -31.42 17.40
C ILE A 42 -49.39 -30.10 16.63
N PHE A 43 -49.88 -29.01 17.21
CA PHE A 43 -49.85 -27.69 16.58
C PHE A 43 -48.41 -27.22 16.32
N VAL A 44 -47.53 -27.32 17.32
CA VAL A 44 -46.11 -26.98 17.19
C VAL A 44 -45.43 -27.89 16.16
N LYS A 45 -45.78 -29.18 16.11
CA LYS A 45 -45.29 -30.13 15.11
C LYS A 45 -45.75 -29.80 13.69
N SER A 46 -46.97 -29.29 13.52
CA SER A 46 -47.59 -28.93 12.23
C SER A 46 -47.23 -27.52 11.75
N SER A 47 -46.64 -26.69 12.62
CA SER A 47 -46.31 -25.30 12.26
C SER A 47 -45.16 -25.23 11.27
N ARG A 48 -45.31 -24.34 10.27
CA ARG A 48 -44.35 -24.11 9.17
C ARG A 48 -42.94 -23.75 9.63
N TRP A 49 -42.82 -23.16 10.82
CA TRP A 49 -41.55 -22.73 11.41
C TRP A 49 -40.65 -23.91 11.84
N PHE A 50 -41.26 -25.07 12.08
CA PHE A 50 -40.59 -26.30 12.51
C PHE A 50 -40.64 -27.41 11.44
N ALA A 51 -41.22 -27.10 10.28
CA ALA A 51 -41.28 -27.98 9.14
C ALA A 51 -39.89 -28.15 8.52
N THR A 52 -39.62 -29.36 8.02
CA THR A 52 -38.41 -29.64 7.25
C THR A 52 -38.83 -30.08 5.86
N TYR A 53 -38.36 -29.37 4.84
CA TYR A 53 -38.71 -29.63 3.45
C TYR A 53 -37.69 -30.57 2.82
N HIS A 54 -38.18 -31.70 2.31
CA HIS A 54 -37.36 -32.72 1.64
C HIS A 54 -37.43 -32.60 0.11
N HIS A 55 -38.56 -32.12 -0.41
CA HIS A 55 -38.75 -31.87 -1.84
C HIS A 55 -39.13 -30.42 -2.10
N VAL A 56 -38.77 -29.93 -3.29
CA VAL A 56 -39.10 -28.57 -3.74
C VAL A 56 -40.61 -28.33 -3.79
N LYS A 57 -41.40 -29.36 -4.18
CA LYS A 57 -42.86 -29.31 -4.23
C LYS A 57 -43.55 -29.06 -2.88
N GLN A 58 -42.86 -29.35 -1.77
CA GLN A 58 -43.40 -29.13 -0.41
C GLN A 58 -43.28 -27.66 0.01
N ILE A 59 -42.51 -26.85 -0.72
CA ILE A 59 -42.28 -25.45 -0.40
C ILE A 59 -43.56 -24.66 -0.74
N PRO A 60 -44.16 -23.96 0.23
CA PRO A 60 -45.38 -23.19 -0.02
C PRO A 60 -45.17 -22.07 -1.04
N PRO A 61 -46.21 -21.73 -1.83
CA PRO A 61 -46.07 -20.73 -2.87
C PRO A 61 -45.78 -19.31 -2.36
N ASP A 62 -46.21 -19.03 -1.14
CA ASP A 62 -45.96 -17.75 -0.48
C ASP A 62 -44.47 -17.51 -0.22
N PHE A 63 -43.67 -18.57 -0.06
CA PHE A 63 -42.24 -18.43 0.23
C PHE A 63 -41.49 -17.82 -0.94
N TYR A 64 -41.83 -18.20 -2.18
CA TYR A 64 -41.18 -17.64 -3.36
C TYR A 64 -41.75 -16.28 -3.77
N ARG A 65 -43.03 -16.02 -3.50
CA ARG A 65 -43.64 -14.69 -3.71
C ARG A 65 -43.07 -13.64 -2.76
N LEU A 66 -42.92 -13.98 -1.47
CA LEU A 66 -42.44 -13.08 -0.44
C LEU A 66 -40.90 -13.04 -0.32
N GLY A 67 -40.19 -13.97 -0.94
CA GLY A 67 -38.73 -14.06 -0.85
C GLY A 67 -38.24 -14.44 0.57
N ILE A 68 -38.92 -15.40 1.20
CA ILE A 68 -38.60 -15.81 2.57
C ILE A 68 -37.29 -16.58 2.58
N GLN A 69 -36.37 -16.13 3.44
CA GLN A 69 -35.08 -16.77 3.63
C GLN A 69 -35.21 -18.05 4.46
N MET A 70 -34.77 -19.15 3.88
CA MET A 70 -34.67 -20.47 4.49
C MET A 70 -33.22 -20.81 4.80
N LYS A 71 -33.01 -21.66 5.80
CA LYS A 71 -31.67 -22.15 6.17
C LYS A 71 -31.47 -23.56 5.62
N GLY A 72 -30.24 -23.90 5.28
CA GLY A 72 -29.89 -25.25 4.87
C GLY A 72 -28.40 -25.53 4.99
N ILE A 73 -28.01 -26.76 4.70
CA ILE A 73 -26.61 -27.19 4.60
C ILE A 73 -26.41 -27.74 3.20
N VAL A 74 -25.40 -27.25 2.50
CA VAL A 74 -25.03 -27.80 1.19
C VAL A 74 -24.40 -29.17 1.40
N ARG A 75 -24.92 -30.19 0.73
CA ARG A 75 -24.40 -31.55 0.83
C ARG A 75 -23.52 -31.92 -0.34
N GLU A 76 -23.94 -31.56 -1.55
CA GLU A 76 -23.22 -31.91 -2.77
C GLU A 76 -23.46 -30.86 -3.86
N LEU A 77 -22.44 -30.65 -4.69
CA LEU A 77 -22.53 -29.84 -5.91
C LEU A 77 -22.44 -30.74 -7.14
N ASP A 78 -23.42 -30.64 -8.03
CA ASP A 78 -23.43 -31.35 -9.30
C ASP A 78 -22.58 -30.63 -10.36
N LYS A 79 -22.05 -31.37 -11.33
CA LYS A 79 -21.29 -30.85 -12.48
C LYS A 79 -22.12 -29.92 -13.37
N ASN A 80 -23.45 -29.98 -13.26
CA ASN A 80 -24.38 -29.12 -13.99
C ASN A 80 -24.69 -27.81 -13.22
N GLY A 81 -23.99 -27.53 -12.11
CA GLY A 81 -24.24 -26.36 -11.28
C GLY A 81 -25.48 -26.47 -10.38
N LYS A 82 -26.03 -27.68 -10.21
CA LYS A 82 -27.13 -27.96 -9.27
C LYS A 82 -26.57 -28.17 -7.87
N ILE A 83 -27.16 -27.52 -6.88
CA ILE A 83 -26.71 -27.53 -5.49
C ILE A 83 -27.73 -28.33 -4.69
N ARG A 84 -27.31 -29.46 -4.12
CA ARG A 84 -28.13 -30.28 -3.23
C ARG A 84 -28.03 -29.74 -1.81
N VAL A 85 -29.16 -29.27 -1.29
CA VAL A 85 -29.24 -28.65 0.04
C VAL A 85 -30.17 -29.44 0.94
N GLU A 86 -29.67 -29.80 2.12
CA GLU A 86 -30.51 -30.27 3.20
C GLU A 86 -31.12 -29.07 3.91
N HIS A 87 -32.45 -28.97 3.92
CA HIS A 87 -33.13 -27.87 4.59
C HIS A 87 -33.06 -28.01 6.12
N LEU A 88 -32.82 -26.88 6.79
CA LEU A 88 -32.89 -26.78 8.24
C LEU A 88 -34.14 -25.99 8.63
N PRO A 89 -34.96 -26.50 9.57
CA PRO A 89 -36.12 -25.75 10.06
C PRO A 89 -35.67 -24.43 10.68
N ALA A 90 -36.53 -23.41 10.64
CA ALA A 90 -36.21 -22.09 11.18
C ALA A 90 -35.85 -22.19 12.67
N TYR A 91 -36.56 -23.04 13.41
CA TYR A 91 -36.28 -23.40 14.80
C TYR A 91 -36.21 -24.92 15.00
N LYS A 92 -35.27 -25.37 15.82
CA LYS A 92 -35.10 -26.79 16.14
C LYS A 92 -36.09 -27.20 17.24
N LEU A 93 -36.93 -28.19 16.97
CA LEU A 93 -37.79 -28.78 18.01
C LEU A 93 -36.95 -29.49 19.09
N PRO A 94 -37.38 -29.46 20.36
CA PRO A 94 -36.85 -30.32 21.42
C PRO A 94 -36.84 -31.78 20.99
N LYS A 95 -35.83 -32.57 21.42
CA LYS A 95 -35.67 -33.97 20.99
C LYS A 95 -36.91 -34.83 21.28
N ILE A 96 -37.61 -34.55 22.38
CA ILE A 96 -38.83 -35.24 22.82
C ILE A 96 -39.97 -35.12 21.78
N LEU A 97 -40.11 -33.97 21.12
CA LEU A 97 -41.16 -33.72 20.12
C LEU A 97 -40.80 -34.27 18.72
N ARG A 98 -39.64 -34.92 18.56
CA ARG A 98 -39.19 -35.52 17.29
C ARG A 98 -39.54 -37.00 17.14
N PHE A 99 -40.17 -37.61 18.13
CA PHE A 99 -40.62 -39.00 18.06
C PHE A 99 -41.46 -39.24 16.80
N GLY A 100 -41.08 -40.26 16.01
CA GLY A 100 -41.75 -40.64 14.76
C GLY A 100 -41.23 -39.99 13.47
N ARG A 101 -40.28 -39.04 13.50
CA ARG A 101 -39.57 -38.63 12.26
C ARG A 101 -38.51 -39.68 11.92
N SER A 102 -38.96 -40.74 11.25
CA SER A 102 -38.06 -41.72 10.63
C SER A 102 -37.30 -41.04 9.49
N SER A 103 -36.05 -40.65 9.77
CA SER A 103 -35.06 -40.15 8.81
C SER A 103 -34.64 -41.25 7.82
N LYS A 104 -35.59 -41.80 7.05
CA LYS A 104 -35.34 -42.93 6.14
C LYS A 104 -35.13 -42.53 4.69
N ALA A 105 -35.47 -41.31 4.29
CA ALA A 105 -35.12 -40.77 2.98
C ALA A 105 -34.20 -39.55 3.16
N LYS A 106 -32.93 -39.67 2.77
CA LYS A 106 -32.01 -38.53 2.65
C LYS A 106 -32.36 -37.77 1.37
N ASP A 107 -33.53 -37.17 1.35
CA ASP A 107 -33.96 -36.35 0.22
C ASP A 107 -33.44 -34.93 0.40
N PHE A 108 -32.78 -34.44 -0.64
CA PHE A 108 -32.16 -33.13 -0.71
C PHE A 108 -32.97 -32.22 -1.63
N LEU A 109 -33.00 -30.92 -1.30
CA LEU A 109 -33.55 -29.91 -2.19
C LEU A 109 -32.55 -29.63 -3.31
N ASN A 110 -32.98 -29.82 -4.56
CA ASN A 110 -32.17 -29.45 -5.72
C ASN A 110 -32.39 -27.97 -6.03
N LEU A 111 -31.36 -27.16 -5.77
CA LEU A 111 -31.38 -25.73 -6.02
C LEU A 111 -30.45 -25.37 -7.18
N ARG A 112 -30.88 -24.43 -8.03
CA ARG A 112 -30.02 -23.77 -9.03
C ARG A 112 -29.91 -22.28 -8.67
N LEU A 113 -28.79 -21.64 -9.00
CA LEU A 113 -28.68 -20.20 -8.78
C LEU A 113 -29.63 -19.43 -9.71
N ALA A 114 -30.41 -18.53 -9.13
CA ALA A 114 -31.41 -17.77 -9.86
C ALA A 114 -30.79 -16.77 -10.86
N GLY A 115 -31.27 -16.83 -12.11
CA GLY A 115 -30.91 -15.89 -13.18
C GLY A 115 -29.50 -16.06 -13.75
N LEU A 116 -28.88 -17.21 -13.52
CA LEU A 116 -27.47 -17.43 -13.79
C LEU A 116 -27.22 -18.67 -14.63
N ASP A 117 -26.41 -18.48 -15.66
CA ASP A 117 -25.73 -19.55 -16.35
C ASP A 117 -24.29 -19.66 -15.83
N ILE A 118 -23.98 -20.78 -15.18
CA ILE A 118 -22.71 -20.96 -14.47
C ILE A 118 -21.71 -21.61 -15.43
N SER A 119 -20.56 -20.97 -15.62
CA SER A 119 -19.45 -21.56 -16.39
C SER A 119 -18.82 -22.73 -15.61
N PRO A 120 -18.23 -23.74 -16.27
CA PRO A 120 -17.48 -24.81 -15.60
C PRO A 120 -16.41 -24.29 -14.63
N VAL A 121 -15.76 -23.15 -14.96
CA VAL A 121 -14.80 -22.47 -14.07
C VAL A 121 -15.46 -22.00 -12.76
N GLY A 122 -16.72 -21.58 -12.83
CA GLY A 122 -17.51 -21.19 -11.66
C GLY A 122 -17.87 -22.37 -10.76
N ILE A 123 -18.11 -23.54 -11.34
CA ILE A 123 -18.34 -24.78 -10.60
C ILE A 123 -17.07 -25.17 -9.84
N ASP A 124 -15.92 -25.11 -10.52
CA ASP A 124 -14.61 -25.33 -9.91
C ASP A 124 -14.34 -24.36 -8.75
N TYR A 125 -14.67 -23.07 -8.92
CA TYR A 125 -14.55 -22.07 -7.87
C TYR A 125 -15.43 -22.40 -6.64
N LEU A 126 -16.66 -22.87 -6.85
CA LEU A 126 -17.54 -23.26 -5.75
C LEU A 126 -17.01 -24.48 -4.98
N THR A 127 -16.47 -25.46 -5.68
CA THR A 127 -15.93 -26.69 -5.09
C THR A 127 -14.57 -26.49 -4.42
N LYS A 128 -13.60 -25.91 -5.14
CA LYS A 128 -12.19 -25.84 -4.71
C LYS A 128 -11.94 -24.66 -3.77
N ASP A 129 -12.34 -23.46 -4.18
CA ASP A 129 -11.99 -22.22 -3.47
C ASP A 129 -12.96 -21.93 -2.34
N LEU A 130 -14.27 -22.03 -2.62
CA LEU A 130 -15.28 -21.74 -1.63
C LEU A 130 -15.56 -22.92 -0.69
N ARG A 131 -15.24 -24.16 -1.12
CA ARG A 131 -15.54 -25.42 -0.42
C ARG A 131 -16.94 -25.39 0.18
N ILE A 132 -17.95 -25.24 -0.69
CA ILE A 132 -19.33 -25.04 -0.25
C ILE A 132 -19.93 -26.26 0.45
N GLU A 133 -19.42 -27.45 0.17
CA GLU A 133 -19.88 -28.70 0.76
C GLU A 133 -19.74 -28.69 2.29
N GLY A 134 -20.81 -29.09 2.98
CA GLY A 134 -20.91 -29.08 4.44
C GLY A 134 -21.14 -27.70 5.06
N ARG A 135 -21.19 -26.61 4.29
CA ARG A 135 -21.40 -25.26 4.85
C ARG A 135 -22.89 -24.93 5.06
N PRO A 136 -23.21 -24.19 6.13
CA PRO A 136 -24.54 -23.64 6.31
C PRO A 136 -24.78 -22.49 5.32
N VAL A 137 -25.91 -22.55 4.64
CA VAL A 137 -26.34 -21.56 3.64
C VAL A 137 -27.72 -21.03 3.98
N VAL A 138 -27.96 -19.78 3.61
CA VAL A 138 -29.28 -19.15 3.66
C VAL A 138 -29.73 -18.97 2.22
N PHE A 139 -30.91 -19.46 1.89
CA PHE A 139 -31.43 -19.44 0.53
C PHE A 139 -32.85 -18.90 0.47
N SER A 140 -33.15 -18.14 -0.59
CA SER A 140 -34.52 -17.71 -0.91
C SER A 140 -34.90 -18.30 -2.25
N VAL A 141 -35.97 -19.09 -2.30
CA VAL A 141 -36.49 -19.64 -3.57
C VAL A 141 -37.18 -18.52 -4.32
N VAL A 142 -36.95 -18.44 -5.63
CA VAL A 142 -37.52 -17.41 -6.51
C VAL A 142 -38.64 -17.97 -7.37
N ASN A 143 -38.38 -19.10 -8.01
CA ASN A 143 -39.33 -19.83 -8.84
C ASN A 143 -38.98 -21.33 -8.84
N ILE A 144 -39.97 -22.14 -9.18
CA ILE A 144 -39.82 -23.56 -9.45
C ILE A 144 -39.77 -23.72 -10.96
N VAL A 145 -38.85 -24.52 -11.48
CA VAL A 145 -38.69 -24.73 -12.92
C VAL A 145 -39.90 -25.52 -13.42
N GLU A 146 -40.72 -24.96 -14.31
CA GLU A 146 -41.96 -25.58 -14.78
C GLU A 146 -41.71 -26.94 -15.44
N LYS A 147 -40.63 -27.02 -16.24
CA LYS A 147 -40.22 -28.26 -16.92
C LYS A 147 -39.65 -29.33 -15.97
N GLN A 148 -39.16 -28.93 -14.80
CA GLN A 148 -38.52 -29.81 -13.82
C GLN A 148 -38.93 -29.41 -12.40
N PRO A 149 -40.12 -29.82 -11.93
CA PRO A 149 -40.69 -29.32 -10.67
C PRO A 149 -39.92 -29.76 -9.41
N ASP A 150 -38.92 -30.64 -9.56
CA ASP A 150 -38.03 -31.06 -8.49
C ASP A 150 -36.81 -30.14 -8.34
N ILE A 151 -36.67 -29.11 -9.18
CA ILE A 151 -35.60 -28.09 -9.14
C ILE A 151 -36.20 -26.70 -8.92
N ALA A 152 -35.63 -25.96 -7.97
CA ALA A 152 -35.96 -24.56 -7.73
C ALA A 152 -34.78 -23.65 -8.06
N ASN A 153 -35.05 -22.50 -8.67
CA ASN A 153 -34.03 -21.45 -8.73
C ASN A 153 -34.10 -20.61 -7.46
N ALA A 154 -32.94 -20.37 -6.86
CA ALA A 154 -32.80 -19.71 -5.57
C ALA A 154 -31.67 -18.68 -5.56
N ASP A 155 -31.84 -17.66 -4.73
CA ASP A 155 -30.78 -16.76 -4.31
C ASP A 155 -30.06 -17.37 -3.10
N LEU A 156 -28.74 -17.59 -3.22
CA LEU A 156 -27.94 -18.26 -2.17
C LEU A 156 -26.98 -17.29 -1.49
N THR A 157 -27.02 -17.27 -0.16
CA THR A 157 -26.10 -16.52 0.68
C THR A 157 -25.32 -17.44 1.61
N ILE A 158 -23.99 -17.34 1.55
CA ILE A 158 -23.07 -18.09 2.42
C ILE A 158 -22.46 -17.15 3.45
N LYS A 159 -22.34 -17.64 4.68
CA LYS A 159 -21.59 -16.96 5.74
C LYS A 159 -20.10 -17.34 5.63
N LYS A 160 -19.26 -16.40 5.21
CA LYS A 160 -17.80 -16.48 5.43
C LYS A 160 -17.49 -15.93 6.85
N PRO A 161 -16.33 -16.28 7.44
CA PRO A 161 -15.98 -15.85 8.80
C PRO A 161 -16.08 -14.33 8.98
N LEU A 162 -15.69 -13.55 7.97
CA LEU A 162 -15.63 -12.08 8.04
C LEU A 162 -16.85 -11.37 7.41
N ARG A 163 -17.60 -12.04 6.52
CA ARG A 163 -18.70 -11.40 5.77
C ARG A 163 -19.72 -12.40 5.26
N LYS A 164 -20.97 -11.98 5.13
CA LYS A 164 -21.99 -12.70 4.36
C LYS A 164 -21.85 -12.36 2.89
N ILE A 165 -21.77 -13.38 2.04
CA ILE A 165 -21.58 -13.23 0.59
C ILE A 165 -22.76 -13.90 -0.11
N ASN A 166 -23.40 -13.15 -1.01
CA ASN A 166 -24.38 -13.69 -1.93
C ASN A 166 -23.64 -14.34 -3.11
N LEU A 167 -23.85 -15.63 -3.32
CA LEU A 167 -23.17 -16.41 -4.35
C LEU A 167 -23.54 -15.94 -5.76
N ASN A 168 -24.81 -15.60 -5.99
CA ASN A 168 -25.29 -15.15 -7.29
C ASN A 168 -24.50 -13.90 -7.72
N VAL A 169 -24.37 -12.94 -6.80
CA VAL A 169 -23.63 -11.69 -7.03
C VAL A 169 -22.12 -11.94 -7.17
N GLU A 170 -21.55 -12.78 -6.32
CA GLU A 170 -20.10 -13.01 -6.27
C GLU A 170 -19.59 -13.70 -7.54
N LEU A 171 -20.33 -14.67 -8.08
CA LEU A 171 -19.95 -15.39 -9.29
C LEU A 171 -19.92 -14.46 -10.51
N ILE A 172 -20.93 -13.60 -10.69
CA ILE A 172 -20.93 -12.62 -11.78
C ILE A 172 -19.80 -11.63 -11.61
N ARG A 173 -19.60 -11.10 -10.39
CA ARG A 173 -18.56 -10.10 -10.13
C ARG A 173 -17.17 -10.63 -10.48
N LYS A 174 -16.95 -11.93 -10.35
CA LYS A 174 -15.70 -12.61 -10.74
C LYS A 174 -15.67 -13.06 -12.21
N GLY A 175 -16.77 -12.91 -12.94
CA GLY A 175 -16.88 -13.35 -14.33
C GLY A 175 -17.05 -14.86 -14.50
N TYR A 176 -17.48 -15.58 -13.48
CA TYR A 176 -17.66 -17.04 -13.52
C TYR A 176 -19.06 -17.48 -13.93
N ALA A 177 -19.98 -16.53 -14.10
CA ALA A 177 -21.33 -16.78 -14.55
C ALA A 177 -21.82 -15.62 -15.41
N ARG A 178 -22.76 -15.92 -16.31
CA ARG A 178 -23.46 -14.96 -17.16
C ARG A 178 -24.94 -14.91 -16.76
N ILE A 179 -25.58 -13.77 -16.96
CA ILE A 179 -27.03 -13.67 -16.75
C ILE A 179 -27.75 -14.31 -17.94
N PHE A 180 -28.89 -14.95 -17.70
CA PHE A 180 -29.72 -15.44 -18.81
C PHE A 180 -30.15 -14.28 -19.71
N GLY A 181 -30.09 -14.52 -21.03
CA GLY A 181 -30.65 -13.61 -22.02
C GLY A 181 -32.19 -13.57 -21.98
N LEU A 182 -32.75 -12.63 -22.73
CA LEU A 182 -34.20 -12.51 -22.93
C LEU A 182 -34.81 -13.70 -23.68
N ASP A 183 -33.97 -14.54 -24.30
CA ASP A 183 -34.37 -15.74 -25.02
C ASP A 183 -35.01 -16.80 -24.08
N ASN A 184 -34.71 -16.74 -22.78
CA ASN A 184 -35.27 -17.67 -21.82
C ASN A 184 -36.64 -17.18 -21.32
N TYR A 185 -37.70 -17.80 -21.83
CA TYR A 185 -39.09 -17.49 -21.45
C TYR A 185 -39.35 -17.59 -19.95
N GLU A 186 -38.82 -18.61 -19.25
CA GLU A 186 -39.01 -18.78 -17.80
C GLU A 186 -38.39 -17.62 -17.02
N HIS A 187 -37.24 -17.11 -17.50
CA HIS A 187 -36.57 -15.96 -16.91
C HIS A 187 -37.40 -14.69 -17.06
N VAL A 188 -37.94 -14.43 -18.25
CA VAL A 188 -38.75 -13.25 -18.55
C VAL A 188 -40.06 -13.26 -17.76
N GLN A 189 -40.76 -14.39 -17.70
CA GLN A 189 -41.98 -14.52 -16.90
C GLN A 189 -41.71 -14.23 -15.42
N THR A 190 -40.66 -14.85 -14.86
CA THR A 190 -40.31 -14.66 -13.45
C THR A 190 -39.95 -13.21 -13.14
N LEU A 191 -39.34 -12.50 -14.10
CA LEU A 191 -39.02 -11.07 -13.99
C LEU A 191 -40.29 -10.20 -13.89
N GLN A 192 -41.35 -10.56 -14.61
CA GLN A 192 -42.62 -9.82 -14.60
C GLN A 192 -43.40 -10.03 -13.30
N PHE A 193 -43.47 -11.27 -12.80
CA PHE A 193 -44.32 -11.61 -11.66
C PHE A 193 -43.63 -11.43 -10.29
N ASN A 194 -42.30 -11.47 -10.22
CA ASN A 194 -41.57 -11.43 -8.95
C ASN A 194 -40.69 -10.17 -8.83
N SER A 195 -41.13 -9.22 -8.00
CA SER A 195 -40.38 -7.96 -7.75
C SER A 195 -39.06 -8.17 -7.01
N ASN A 196 -38.91 -9.23 -6.21
CA ASN A 196 -37.65 -9.54 -5.57
C ASN A 196 -36.63 -10.07 -6.59
N TYR A 197 -37.11 -10.81 -7.59
CA TYR A 197 -36.27 -11.28 -8.67
C TYR A 197 -35.79 -10.13 -9.56
N SER A 198 -36.66 -9.19 -9.94
CA SER A 198 -36.25 -8.04 -10.75
C SER A 198 -35.16 -7.22 -10.05
N ARG A 199 -35.29 -6.98 -8.74
CA ARG A 199 -34.24 -6.34 -7.92
C ARG A 199 -32.93 -7.12 -7.91
N LEU A 200 -33.00 -8.45 -7.83
CA LEU A 200 -31.81 -9.31 -7.93
C LEU A 200 -31.15 -9.14 -9.30
N ILE A 201 -31.91 -9.28 -10.39
CA ILE A 201 -31.40 -9.15 -11.77
C ILE A 201 -30.77 -7.78 -12.02
N THR A 202 -31.37 -6.67 -11.56
CA THR A 202 -30.74 -5.35 -11.68
C THR A 202 -29.37 -5.31 -10.98
N ARG A 203 -29.25 -5.90 -9.79
CA ARG A 203 -27.95 -6.00 -9.10
C ARG A 203 -26.96 -6.88 -9.86
N LEU A 204 -27.42 -8.00 -10.40
CA LEU A 204 -26.62 -8.89 -11.22
C LEU A 204 -26.09 -8.16 -12.47
N LEU A 205 -26.94 -7.44 -13.21
CA LEU A 205 -26.56 -6.64 -14.38
C LEU A 205 -25.53 -5.57 -14.05
N THR A 206 -25.68 -4.88 -12.91
CA THR A 206 -24.66 -3.93 -12.47
C THR A 206 -23.32 -4.60 -12.17
N CYS A 207 -23.32 -5.83 -11.65
CA CYS A 207 -22.11 -6.60 -11.39
C CYS A 207 -21.48 -7.13 -12.67
N GLU A 208 -22.29 -7.54 -13.65
CA GLU A 208 -21.84 -7.96 -14.98
C GLU A 208 -21.11 -6.81 -15.68
N LYS A 209 -21.70 -5.61 -15.69
CA LYS A 209 -21.06 -4.39 -16.20
C LYS A 209 -19.77 -4.02 -15.47
N VAL A 210 -19.61 -4.42 -14.20
CA VAL A 210 -18.36 -4.21 -13.45
C VAL A 210 -17.33 -5.28 -13.80
N ALA A 211 -17.74 -6.54 -13.98
CA ALA A 211 -16.87 -7.62 -14.40
C ALA A 211 -16.34 -7.40 -15.82
N GLU A 212 -17.20 -6.95 -16.73
CA GLU A 212 -16.86 -6.55 -18.09
C GLU A 212 -15.84 -5.41 -18.12
N ARG A 213 -16.03 -4.38 -17.28
CA ARG A 213 -15.07 -3.28 -17.14
C ARG A 213 -13.71 -3.75 -16.63
N ARG A 214 -13.69 -4.75 -15.75
CA ARG A 214 -12.45 -5.32 -15.20
C ARG A 214 -11.82 -6.39 -16.08
N GLY A 215 -12.53 -6.88 -17.10
CA GLY A 215 -12.08 -7.95 -17.97
C GLY A 215 -11.83 -9.26 -17.22
N LEU A 216 -12.75 -9.70 -16.37
CA LEU A 216 -12.57 -10.90 -15.53
C LEU A 216 -13.32 -12.12 -16.09
N GLY A 217 -12.67 -13.29 -16.04
CA GLY A 217 -13.29 -14.59 -16.30
C GLY A 217 -13.84 -14.69 -17.71
N HIS A 218 -15.16 -14.87 -17.84
CA HIS A 218 -15.84 -14.88 -19.15
C HIS A 218 -15.63 -13.60 -19.96
N TRP A 219 -15.30 -12.49 -19.29
CA TRP A 219 -15.05 -11.19 -19.91
C TRP A 219 -13.55 -10.89 -20.10
N GLU A 220 -12.69 -11.89 -19.91
CA GLU A 220 -11.25 -11.73 -20.11
C GLU A 220 -10.95 -11.41 -21.57
N ARG A 221 -10.25 -10.29 -21.79
CA ARG A 221 -9.85 -9.85 -23.12
C ARG A 221 -8.51 -10.49 -23.47
N THR A 222 -8.42 -11.07 -24.65
CA THR A 222 -7.21 -11.76 -25.10
C THR A 222 -6.08 -10.79 -25.44
N THR A 223 -6.41 -9.54 -25.77
CA THR A 223 -5.42 -8.53 -26.16
C THR A 223 -5.32 -7.35 -25.18
N TRP A 224 -4.09 -6.89 -24.98
CA TRP A 224 -3.80 -5.75 -24.11
C TRP A 224 -4.42 -4.44 -24.66
N VAL A 225 -4.43 -4.30 -25.99
CA VAL A 225 -5.01 -3.12 -26.67
C VAL A 225 -6.51 -3.00 -26.39
N GLU A 226 -7.23 -4.11 -26.44
CA GLU A 226 -8.67 -4.15 -26.15
C GLU A 226 -8.95 -3.87 -24.66
N SER A 227 -8.05 -4.29 -23.78
CA SER A 227 -8.10 -3.94 -22.36
C SER A 227 -7.91 -2.45 -22.11
N PHE A 228 -7.02 -1.79 -22.86
CA PHE A 228 -6.81 -0.35 -22.77
C PHE A 228 -7.97 0.46 -23.36
N ALA A 229 -8.53 0.03 -24.49
CA ALA A 229 -9.64 0.70 -25.15
C ALA A 229 -10.94 0.71 -24.31
N ALA A 230 -11.11 -0.27 -23.42
CA ALA A 230 -12.28 -0.37 -22.55
C ALA A 230 -12.26 0.56 -21.33
N TYR A 231 -11.14 1.21 -21.02
CA TYR A 231 -11.13 2.19 -19.95
C TYR A 231 -11.91 3.44 -20.39
N PRO A 232 -12.80 3.97 -19.53
CA PRO A 232 -13.54 5.18 -19.88
C PRO A 232 -12.58 6.34 -20.12
N ALA A 233 -12.87 7.17 -21.12
CA ALA A 233 -12.09 8.36 -21.46
C ALA A 233 -11.86 9.31 -20.27
N THR A 234 -12.74 9.25 -19.26
CA THR A 234 -12.60 10.00 -18.00
C THR A 234 -11.37 9.61 -17.20
N LEU A 235 -10.94 8.33 -17.21
CA LEU A 235 -9.69 7.93 -16.54
C LEU A 235 -8.48 8.55 -17.21
N PHE A 236 -8.49 8.65 -18.54
CA PHE A 236 -7.42 9.34 -19.26
C PHE A 236 -7.35 10.82 -18.86
N GLN A 237 -8.50 11.49 -18.69
CA GLN A 237 -8.55 12.86 -18.19
C GLN A 237 -8.03 12.97 -16.75
N ILE A 238 -8.40 12.04 -15.85
CA ILE A 238 -7.90 12.00 -14.47
C ILE A 238 -6.39 11.80 -14.43
N ILE A 239 -5.86 10.88 -15.23
CA ILE A 239 -4.41 10.62 -15.33
C ILE A 239 -3.70 11.86 -15.86
N LYS A 240 -4.22 12.48 -16.92
CA LYS A 240 -3.66 13.71 -17.49
C LYS A 240 -3.67 14.87 -16.50
N GLN A 241 -4.70 14.97 -15.66
CA GLN A 241 -4.81 16.01 -14.64
C GLN A 241 -4.07 15.69 -13.35
N SER A 242 -3.55 14.46 -13.21
CA SER A 242 -2.85 14.03 -12.00
C SER A 242 -1.58 14.88 -11.76
N ALA A 243 -1.30 15.16 -10.48
CA ALA A 243 -0.12 15.90 -10.07
C ALA A 243 1.19 15.19 -10.50
N VAL A 244 1.16 13.86 -10.59
CA VAL A 244 2.31 13.05 -11.00
C VAL A 244 2.70 13.33 -12.44
N VAL A 245 1.74 13.32 -13.38
CA VAL A 245 2.02 13.61 -14.79
C VAL A 245 2.55 15.04 -14.96
N LYS A 246 1.99 16.00 -14.22
CA LYS A 246 2.48 17.38 -14.21
C LYS A 246 3.92 17.48 -13.68
N LEU A 247 4.25 16.74 -12.61
CA LEU A 247 5.60 16.67 -12.06
C LEU A 247 6.57 16.04 -13.06
N CYS A 248 6.21 14.93 -13.70
CA CYS A 248 7.04 14.30 -14.73
C CYS A 248 7.30 15.26 -15.90
N PHE A 249 6.28 15.99 -16.35
CA PHE A 249 6.43 16.98 -17.41
C PHE A 249 7.36 18.13 -16.97
N LEU A 250 7.20 18.63 -15.75
CA LEU A 250 8.07 19.66 -15.20
C LEU A 250 9.52 19.18 -15.04
N ALA A 251 9.72 17.94 -14.57
CA ALA A 251 11.04 17.32 -14.46
C ALA A 251 11.70 17.16 -15.83
N TYR A 252 10.94 16.76 -16.85
CA TYR A 252 11.43 16.69 -18.23
C TYR A 252 11.94 18.06 -18.72
N TRP A 253 11.18 19.13 -18.50
CA TRP A 253 11.59 20.48 -18.88
C TRP A 253 12.84 20.95 -18.13
N ILE A 254 12.93 20.70 -16.83
CA ILE A 254 14.12 21.03 -16.03
C ILE A 254 15.35 20.30 -16.56
N ILE A 255 15.24 18.99 -16.84
CA ILE A 255 16.35 18.19 -17.38
C ILE A 255 16.76 18.71 -18.76
N TYR A 256 15.79 19.04 -19.61
CA TYR A 256 16.05 19.60 -20.94
C TYR A 256 16.81 20.93 -20.86
N ASP A 257 16.39 21.84 -19.97
CA ASP A 257 17.06 23.13 -19.77
C ASP A 257 18.46 22.98 -19.19
N ILE A 258 18.66 22.07 -18.24
CA ILE A 258 19.98 21.75 -17.69
C ILE A 258 20.89 21.21 -18.80
N PHE A 259 20.39 20.31 -19.64
CA PHE A 259 21.15 19.74 -20.75
C PHE A 259 21.58 20.81 -21.76
N LEU A 260 20.67 21.71 -22.15
CA LEU A 260 21.00 22.82 -23.03
C LEU A 260 22.07 23.74 -22.42
N LYS A 261 21.93 24.12 -21.15
CA LYS A 261 22.93 24.95 -20.45
C LYS A 261 24.27 24.26 -20.32
N LEU A 262 24.28 22.96 -20.02
CA LEU A 262 25.51 22.16 -19.92
C LEU A 262 26.24 22.11 -21.27
N SER A 263 25.49 21.98 -22.37
CA SER A 263 26.05 22.00 -23.73
C SER A 263 26.61 23.38 -24.13
N ALA A 264 26.04 24.47 -23.59
CA ALA A 264 26.57 25.81 -23.80
C ALA A 264 27.85 26.06 -23.00
N LEU A 265 27.88 25.61 -21.73
CA LEU A 265 29.06 25.67 -20.87
C LEU A 265 30.22 24.86 -21.44
N SER A 266 29.96 23.66 -21.97
CA SER A 266 31.02 22.83 -22.57
C SER A 266 31.68 23.52 -23.77
N LYS A 267 30.89 24.23 -24.59
CA LYS A 267 31.43 25.06 -25.69
C LYS A 267 32.31 26.18 -25.17
N GLN A 268 31.89 26.89 -24.13
CA GLN A 268 32.69 27.97 -23.53
C GLN A 268 34.00 27.46 -22.95
N ILE A 269 33.97 26.34 -22.22
CA ILE A 269 35.17 25.68 -21.67
C ILE A 269 36.12 25.28 -22.80
N PHE A 270 35.60 24.73 -23.90
CA PHE A 270 36.42 24.38 -25.07
C PHE A 270 37.13 25.61 -25.67
N TYR A 271 36.44 26.75 -25.80
CA TYR A 271 37.07 27.98 -26.28
C TYR A 271 38.15 28.49 -25.33
N ILE A 272 37.92 28.45 -24.02
CA ILE A 272 38.91 28.85 -23.00
C ILE A 272 40.13 27.91 -23.04
N ALA A 273 39.92 26.61 -23.16
CA ALA A 273 41.02 25.64 -23.28
C ALA A 273 41.84 25.88 -24.55
N LYS A 274 41.18 26.20 -25.67
CA LYS A 274 41.84 26.55 -26.93
C LYS A 274 42.69 27.80 -26.79
N THR A 275 42.19 28.86 -26.15
CA THR A 275 42.97 30.11 -25.95
C THR A 275 44.15 29.89 -25.00
N LEU A 276 43.95 29.15 -23.90
CA LEU A 276 45.04 28.75 -23.00
C LEU A 276 46.11 27.93 -23.73
N GLY A 277 45.72 27.04 -24.64
CA GLY A 277 46.65 26.29 -25.48
C GLY A 277 47.51 27.19 -26.35
N ILE A 278 46.91 28.20 -26.99
CA ILE A 278 47.64 29.19 -27.81
C ILE A 278 48.63 29.99 -26.94
N TYR A 279 48.18 30.50 -25.79
CA TYR A 279 49.07 31.21 -24.86
C TYR A 279 50.21 30.34 -24.33
N SER A 280 49.95 29.05 -24.10
CA SER A 280 50.99 28.10 -23.65
C SER A 280 52.05 27.90 -24.72
N ILE A 281 51.66 27.81 -25.99
CA ILE A 281 52.58 27.71 -27.13
C ILE A 281 53.43 28.98 -27.24
N GLU A 282 52.81 30.16 -27.15
CA GLU A 282 53.54 31.45 -27.18
C GLU A 282 54.49 31.58 -25.99
N GLY A 283 54.06 31.17 -24.79
CA GLY A 283 54.90 31.12 -23.59
C GLY A 283 56.11 30.21 -23.77
N TYR A 284 55.91 29.01 -24.33
CA TYR A 284 56.99 28.07 -24.62
C TYR A 284 57.97 28.64 -25.65
N GLN A 285 57.48 29.28 -26.72
CA GLN A 285 58.35 29.92 -27.71
C GLN A 285 59.17 31.09 -27.12
N ARG A 286 58.62 31.85 -26.18
CA ARG A 286 59.38 32.89 -25.47
C ARG A 286 60.45 32.27 -24.57
N PHE A 287 60.10 31.19 -23.87
CA PHE A 287 61.03 30.46 -23.01
C PHE A 287 62.19 29.85 -23.82
N THR A 288 61.92 29.19 -24.96
CA THR A 288 63.00 28.64 -25.81
C THR A 288 63.94 29.73 -26.29
N ARG A 289 63.41 30.88 -26.74
CA ARG A 289 64.26 32.04 -27.12
C ARG A 289 65.14 32.54 -25.98
N LEU A 290 64.66 32.50 -24.73
CA LEU A 290 65.48 32.87 -23.57
C LEU A 290 66.58 31.83 -23.31
N VAL A 291 66.25 30.54 -23.40
CA VAL A 291 67.22 29.45 -23.26
C VAL A 291 68.29 29.55 -24.35
N ASP A 292 67.91 29.79 -25.60
CA ASP A 292 68.85 29.98 -26.72
C ASP A 292 69.81 31.16 -26.48
N ARG A 293 69.30 32.28 -25.95
CA ARG A 293 70.15 33.42 -25.56
C ARG A 293 71.15 33.04 -24.46
N LEU A 294 70.71 32.30 -23.44
CA LEU A 294 71.58 31.85 -22.36
C LEU A 294 72.66 30.88 -22.85
N ILE A 295 72.30 29.96 -23.76
CA ILE A 295 73.24 29.03 -24.39
C ILE A 295 74.30 29.81 -25.18
N ASN A 296 73.89 30.80 -25.99
CA ASN A 296 74.82 31.65 -26.74
C ASN A 296 75.71 32.50 -25.83
N TRP A 297 75.17 33.00 -24.73
CA TRP A 297 75.96 33.73 -23.74
C TRP A 297 77.01 32.83 -23.08
N TYR A 298 76.63 31.62 -22.69
CA TYR A 298 77.54 30.63 -22.10
C TYR A 298 78.62 30.18 -23.09
N SER A 299 78.30 29.96 -24.36
CA SER A 299 79.29 29.59 -25.38
C SER A 299 80.29 30.72 -25.63
N ASN A 300 79.84 31.98 -25.67
CA ASN A 300 80.71 33.15 -25.77
C ASN A 300 81.64 33.27 -24.57
N LEU A 301 81.14 33.08 -23.35
CA LEU A 301 81.98 33.04 -22.15
C LEU A 301 83.02 31.93 -22.22
N LYS A 302 82.63 30.73 -22.65
CA LYS A 302 83.55 29.59 -22.79
C LYS A 302 84.68 29.89 -23.78
N VAL A 303 84.38 30.55 -24.91
CA VAL A 303 85.38 31.01 -25.89
C VAL A 303 86.32 32.05 -25.26
N LEU A 304 85.81 33.00 -24.47
CA LEU A 304 86.63 34.00 -23.78
C LEU A 304 87.57 33.35 -22.75
N THR A 305 87.10 32.36 -21.98
CA THR A 305 87.97 31.60 -21.06
C THR A 305 88.93 30.63 -21.74
N SER A 306 88.68 30.27 -23.01
CA SER A 306 89.58 29.39 -23.78
C SER A 306 90.65 30.18 -24.55
N ARG A 307 90.61 31.52 -24.50
CA ARG A 307 91.61 32.39 -25.10
C ARG A 307 92.62 32.82 -24.02
N GLU A 308 93.75 32.11 -24.05
CA GLU A 308 95.07 32.41 -23.47
C GLU A 308 95.40 31.93 -22.04
N PRO A 309 96.61 31.34 -21.89
CA PRO A 309 97.46 31.58 -20.74
C PRO A 309 98.80 32.17 -21.22
N ASN A 310 98.83 33.38 -21.78
CA ASN A 310 100.07 34.13 -22.03
C ASN A 310 99.95 35.56 -21.45
N PHE A 311 99.49 35.67 -20.21
CA PHE A 311 99.35 36.95 -19.53
C PHE A 311 99.95 36.92 -18.12
N PHE A 312 101.23 36.58 -18.03
CA PHE A 312 102.09 36.87 -16.87
C PHE A 312 103.55 37.02 -17.35
N GLU A 313 103.84 38.03 -18.16
CA GLU A 313 105.18 38.62 -18.24
C GLU A 313 105.14 39.90 -19.07
N GLN A 314 105.02 41.05 -18.40
CA GLN A 314 105.70 42.31 -18.70
C GLN A 314 105.08 43.41 -17.84
N VAL A 315 105.62 43.52 -16.63
CA VAL A 315 105.53 44.74 -15.83
C VAL A 315 106.83 45.48 -16.12
N GLU A 316 106.77 46.50 -16.98
CA GLU A 316 107.77 47.56 -17.01
C GLU A 316 107.13 48.86 -16.50
N HIS A 317 107.77 49.40 -15.49
CA HIS A 317 107.46 50.65 -14.81
C HIS A 317 108.03 51.82 -15.61
N GLU A 318 107.19 52.80 -15.97
CA GLU A 318 107.64 54.20 -15.99
C GLU A 318 106.48 55.19 -15.83
N GLY A 319 106.55 55.95 -14.73
CA GLY A 319 106.07 57.34 -14.60
C GLY A 319 104.63 57.69 -14.98
N ASP A 320 103.66 57.33 -14.14
CA ASP A 320 102.67 58.29 -13.60
C ASP A 320 101.61 57.54 -12.78
N GLY A 321 101.51 57.88 -11.50
CA GLY A 321 100.59 57.27 -10.56
C GLY A 321 99.13 57.49 -10.95
N LYS A 322 98.54 56.51 -11.64
CA LYS A 322 97.09 56.30 -11.79
C LYS A 322 96.81 54.89 -12.33
N TYR A 323 96.75 53.89 -11.45
CA TYR A 323 96.19 52.59 -11.81
C TYR A 323 94.66 52.71 -11.84
N LYS A 324 94.08 52.79 -13.03
CA LYS A 324 92.64 52.64 -13.25
C LYS A 324 92.37 51.17 -13.57
N LEU A 325 91.96 50.40 -12.57
CA LEU A 325 91.40 49.05 -12.76
C LEU A 325 90.13 49.17 -13.61
N LYS A 326 90.29 49.06 -14.93
CA LYS A 326 89.22 49.11 -15.93
C LYS A 326 88.91 47.69 -16.40
N MET A 327 88.52 46.81 -15.47
CA MET A 327 88.18 45.42 -15.79
C MET A 327 86.97 44.87 -15.03
N LEU A 328 86.09 45.75 -14.53
CA LEU A 328 84.78 45.35 -13.97
C LEU A 328 83.61 46.27 -14.36
N GLU A 329 83.82 47.24 -15.27
CA GLU A 329 82.78 48.21 -15.65
C GLU A 329 82.14 47.94 -17.02
N SER A 330 82.63 46.96 -17.81
CA SER A 330 82.04 46.63 -19.12
C SER A 330 81.11 45.39 -19.12
N ALA A 331 80.93 44.73 -17.97
CA ALA A 331 80.00 43.60 -17.84
C ALA A 331 78.64 43.98 -17.21
N CYS A 332 78.52 45.19 -16.65
CA CYS A 332 77.29 45.68 -16.01
C CYS A 332 76.85 47.04 -16.56
N SER A 333 77.07 47.29 -17.86
CA SER A 333 76.47 48.42 -18.58
C SER A 333 75.64 47.90 -19.76
N ASN A 334 74.58 47.17 -19.44
CA ASN A 334 73.38 47.17 -20.25
C ASN A 334 72.21 47.38 -19.30
N ASN A 335 71.83 48.65 -19.20
CA ASN A 335 70.53 49.07 -18.69
C ASN A 335 69.45 48.46 -19.58
N ASP A 336 68.96 47.30 -19.16
CA ASP A 336 67.58 46.86 -19.30
C ASP A 336 67.22 46.18 -17.97
N PHE A 337 67.16 47.01 -16.93
CA PHE A 337 66.38 46.68 -15.75
C PHE A 337 64.93 46.49 -16.22
N ILE A 338 64.41 45.28 -16.08
CA ILE A 338 62.97 45.06 -16.10
C ILE A 338 62.43 45.80 -14.89
N ASP A 339 61.88 46.98 -15.12
CA ASP A 339 61.00 47.67 -14.19
C ASP A 339 59.85 46.72 -13.83
N PHE A 340 59.92 46.16 -12.62
CA PHE A 340 58.78 45.60 -11.92
C PHE A 340 58.03 46.69 -11.12
N GLU A 341 58.17 47.95 -11.48
CA GLU A 341 57.34 49.06 -11.00
C GLU A 341 56.18 49.29 -11.95
N HIS A 342 55.16 48.42 -11.91
CA HIS A 342 53.73 48.72 -12.17
C HIS A 342 52.88 47.45 -12.05
N CYS A 343 52.88 46.83 -10.86
CA CYS A 343 51.83 45.89 -10.49
C CYS A 343 51.45 46.12 -9.01
N PRO A 344 50.45 46.97 -8.73
CA PRO A 344 50.09 47.31 -7.36
C PRO A 344 49.19 46.23 -6.75
N TYR A 345 49.56 44.95 -6.82
CA TYR A 345 48.76 43.87 -6.19
C TYR A 345 49.50 42.58 -5.83
N THR A 346 50.83 42.58 -5.67
CA THR A 346 51.58 41.34 -5.37
C THR A 346 52.48 41.38 -4.14
N LYS A 347 52.47 42.48 -3.36
CA LYS A 347 53.18 42.56 -2.07
C LYS A 347 52.30 42.33 -0.83
N ASP A 348 50.98 42.17 -1.01
CA ASP A 348 50.02 41.89 0.08
C ASP A 348 49.41 40.47 0.01
N LEU A 349 49.84 39.66 -0.96
CA LEU A 349 49.32 38.30 -1.22
C LEU A 349 50.20 37.16 -0.70
N LEU A 350 51.30 37.47 0.00
CA LEU A 350 52.21 36.48 0.59
C LEU A 350 52.29 36.54 2.13
N ASN A 351 51.48 37.39 2.78
CA ASN A 351 51.47 37.52 4.25
C ASN A 351 50.11 37.32 4.93
N LYS A 352 49.13 36.75 4.22
CA LYS A 352 47.88 36.25 4.80
C LYS A 352 47.52 34.90 4.21
N SER A 353 48.19 33.85 4.68
CA SER A 353 47.67 32.49 4.62
C SER A 353 46.42 32.41 5.51
N ASN A 354 45.25 32.67 4.96
CA ASN A 354 43.99 32.23 5.58
C ASN A 354 42.97 31.89 4.50
N PHE A 355 43.15 30.71 3.91
CA PHE A 355 42.10 29.99 3.15
C PHE A 355 40.81 29.83 4.00
N ILE A 356 40.93 29.88 5.34
CA ILE A 356 39.83 29.85 6.32
C ILE A 356 39.00 31.15 6.33
N SER A 357 39.58 32.33 6.06
CA SER A 357 38.81 33.59 6.07
C SER A 357 37.97 33.80 4.81
N ILE A 358 38.39 33.25 3.67
CA ILE A 358 37.62 33.31 2.41
C ILE A 358 36.42 32.34 2.48
N LEU A 359 36.58 31.19 3.14
CA LEU A 359 35.45 30.28 3.43
C LEU A 359 34.46 30.88 4.45
N LYS A 360 34.92 31.62 5.47
CA LYS A 360 34.03 32.33 6.41
C LYS A 360 33.24 33.47 5.76
N LEU A 361 33.82 34.20 4.80
CA LEU A 361 33.12 35.25 4.05
C LEU A 361 32.14 34.69 3.01
N GLY A 362 32.41 33.51 2.44
CA GLY A 362 31.47 32.79 1.59
C GLY A 362 30.29 32.18 2.38
N TRP A 363 30.55 31.69 3.60
CA TRP A 363 29.53 31.12 4.49
C TRP A 363 28.53 32.16 4.99
N ASN A 364 29.02 33.35 5.37
CA ASN A 364 28.17 34.43 5.90
C ASN A 364 27.37 35.19 4.84
N LYS A 365 27.64 35.00 3.54
CA LYS A 365 26.92 35.69 2.46
C LYS A 365 25.78 34.86 1.85
N VAL A 366 25.73 33.56 2.15
CA VAL A 366 24.73 32.62 1.62
C VAL A 366 23.61 32.33 2.63
N TYR A 367 23.85 32.55 3.94
CA TYR A 367 22.91 32.17 5.00
C TYR A 367 22.30 33.32 5.82
N ASP A 368 22.53 34.58 5.43
CA ASP A 368 22.12 35.75 6.22
C ASP A 368 21.06 36.63 5.51
N GLN A 369 20.29 36.07 4.55
CA GLN A 369 19.23 36.81 3.85
C GLN A 369 17.80 36.29 4.05
N ASP A 370 17.53 35.37 4.97
CA ASP A 370 16.15 35.03 5.34
C ASP A 370 15.91 35.12 6.86
N PRO A 371 15.14 36.10 7.36
CA PRO A 371 14.83 36.24 8.79
C PRO A 371 13.92 35.12 9.34
N GLU A 372 13.44 34.19 8.51
CA GLU A 372 12.59 33.07 8.93
C GLU A 372 13.36 31.85 9.49
N PHE A 373 14.69 31.80 9.36
CA PHE A 373 15.50 30.67 9.85
C PHE A 373 16.10 30.89 11.24
N LYS A 374 16.00 32.10 11.81
CA LYS A 374 16.61 32.45 13.10
C LYS A 374 15.82 31.96 14.32
N THR A 375 14.61 31.44 14.14
CA THR A 375 13.73 30.95 15.23
C THR A 375 13.81 29.45 15.47
N ILE A 376 14.67 28.71 14.75
CA ILE A 376 14.74 27.24 14.88
C ILE A 376 15.93 26.77 15.73
N PHE A 377 16.93 27.63 15.99
CA PHE A 377 18.14 27.23 16.73
C PHE A 377 18.74 28.32 17.63
N ASP A 378 17.93 28.97 18.48
CA ASP A 378 18.47 29.66 19.66
C ASP A 378 18.03 28.92 20.93
N PRO A 379 18.94 28.21 21.65
CA PRO A 379 18.62 27.47 22.85
C PRO A 379 18.62 28.38 24.08
N LYS A 380 17.94 29.54 23.99
CA LYS A 380 17.90 30.53 25.07
C LYS A 380 16.55 30.76 25.71
N ASP A 381 15.45 30.32 25.09
CA ASP A 381 14.13 30.41 25.70
C ASP A 381 13.61 29.01 26.04
N GLY A 382 13.28 28.85 27.32
CA GLY A 382 13.10 27.57 27.99
C GLY A 382 12.00 26.68 27.43
N ILE A 383 12.18 25.37 27.68
CA ILE A 383 11.31 24.24 27.33
C ILE A 383 9.89 24.35 27.95
N GLY A 384 9.59 25.37 28.76
CA GLY A 384 8.36 25.49 29.54
C GLY A 384 7.09 25.78 28.74
N GLU A 385 7.16 26.56 27.65
CA GLU A 385 5.95 27.05 26.97
C GLU A 385 5.32 26.01 26.02
N LEU A 386 6.09 25.00 25.60
CA LEU A 386 5.61 23.93 24.70
C LEU A 386 4.89 22.80 25.46
N GLU A 387 5.22 22.61 26.74
CA GLU A 387 4.63 21.57 27.59
C GLU A 387 3.19 21.93 28.03
N GLU A 388 2.93 23.22 28.21
CA GLU A 388 1.60 23.73 28.60
C GLU A 388 0.59 23.67 27.43
N GLN A 389 1.05 23.86 26.19
CA GLN A 389 0.21 23.70 24.99
C GLN A 389 -0.08 22.23 24.63
N LEU A 390 0.75 21.29 25.10
CA LEU A 390 0.54 19.84 24.94
C LEU A 390 -0.62 19.32 25.82
N LEU A 391 -0.85 19.95 26.98
CA LEU A 391 -1.91 19.58 27.91
C LEU A 391 -3.28 20.20 27.58
N ALA A 392 -3.33 21.27 26.77
CA ALA A 392 -4.55 22.04 26.51
C ALA A 392 -5.48 21.49 25.40
N GLY A 393 -5.14 20.37 24.75
CA GLY A 393 -6.12 19.58 23.97
C GLY A 393 -6.79 20.25 22.75
N GLN A 394 -6.36 21.42 22.30
CA GLN A 394 -6.93 22.11 21.14
C GLN A 394 -5.98 22.04 19.94
N TRP A 395 -6.26 21.12 19.00
CA TRP A 395 -5.51 21.05 17.75
C TRP A 395 -6.30 21.61 16.57
N SER A 396 -5.83 22.73 16.04
CA SER A 396 -6.13 23.17 14.67
C SER A 396 -5.64 22.12 13.65
N GLN A 397 -6.41 21.90 12.57
CA GLN A 397 -6.13 20.85 11.56
C GLN A 397 -4.73 20.96 10.93
N THR A 398 -4.16 22.17 10.89
CA THR A 398 -2.81 22.45 10.36
C THR A 398 -1.71 21.87 11.25
N ALA A 399 -1.92 21.82 12.57
CA ALA A 399 -0.95 21.30 13.53
C ALA A 399 -0.91 19.76 13.53
N ARG A 400 -2.05 19.09 13.29
CA ARG A 400 -2.11 17.62 13.07
C ARG A 400 -1.34 17.16 11.82
N GLY A 401 -1.34 17.98 10.76
CA GLY A 401 -0.57 17.69 9.55
C GLY A 401 0.95 17.80 9.77
N ARG A 402 1.37 18.79 10.56
CA ARG A 402 2.79 19.04 10.87
C ARG A 402 3.37 18.00 11.83
N THR A 403 2.63 17.58 12.85
CA THR A 403 3.08 16.51 13.76
C THR A 403 3.15 15.15 13.08
N LYS A 404 2.26 14.86 12.12
CA LYS A 404 2.34 13.65 11.31
C LYS A 404 3.58 13.63 10.41
N LYS A 405 3.93 14.77 9.80
CA LYS A 405 5.19 14.91 9.04
C LYS A 405 6.40 14.78 9.96
N LEU A 406 6.40 15.44 11.13
CA LEU A 406 7.50 15.35 12.08
C LEU A 406 7.71 13.91 12.59
N ALA A 407 6.62 13.19 12.87
CA ALA A 407 6.67 11.77 13.25
C ALA A 407 7.19 10.89 12.11
N GLN A 408 6.82 11.17 10.86
CA GLN A 408 7.35 10.47 9.68
C GLN A 408 8.84 10.75 9.46
N HIS A 409 9.28 12.00 9.64
CA HIS A 409 10.69 12.36 9.56
C HIS A 409 11.50 11.72 10.70
N LYS A 410 10.97 11.66 11.92
CA LYS A 410 11.62 10.99 13.05
C LYS A 410 11.69 9.47 12.86
N ALA A 411 10.64 8.86 12.31
CA ALA A 411 10.64 7.45 11.95
C ALA A 411 11.64 7.14 10.82
N ALA A 412 11.71 7.98 9.79
CA ALA A 412 12.68 7.85 8.71
C ALA A 412 14.12 8.02 9.21
N ALA A 413 14.38 9.01 10.07
CA ALA A 413 15.69 9.21 10.70
C ALA A 413 16.11 8.00 11.53
N ASN A 414 15.21 7.40 12.30
CA ASN A 414 15.50 6.20 13.09
C ASN A 414 15.81 4.98 12.22
N VAL A 415 15.09 4.79 11.10
CA VAL A 415 15.37 3.70 10.15
C VAL A 415 16.74 3.89 9.51
N ILE A 416 17.09 5.12 9.15
CA ILE A 416 18.39 5.44 8.55
C ILE A 416 19.51 5.24 9.57
N LEU A 417 19.32 5.64 10.83
CA LEU A 417 20.26 5.37 11.92
C LEU A 417 20.46 3.87 12.16
N ASP A 418 19.41 3.07 12.05
CA ASP A 418 19.50 1.60 12.19
C ASP A 418 20.29 0.97 11.02
N ILE A 419 20.09 1.47 9.79
CA ILE A 419 20.84 1.05 8.59
C ILE A 419 22.33 1.40 8.72
N ILE A 420 22.66 2.58 9.27
CA ILE A 420 24.04 3.01 9.50
C ILE A 420 24.68 2.15 10.60
N LYS A 421 24.00 1.96 11.73
CA LYS A 421 24.47 1.12 12.85
C LYS A 421 24.64 -0.34 12.45
N SER A 422 23.79 -0.86 11.56
CA SER A 422 23.90 -2.21 11.03
C SER A 422 25.00 -2.36 9.96
N GLY A 423 25.75 -1.30 9.64
CA GLY A 423 26.83 -1.34 8.63
C GLY A 423 26.35 -1.48 7.18
N ARG A 424 25.05 -1.37 6.91
CA ARG A 424 24.44 -1.60 5.58
C ARG A 424 24.35 -0.32 4.72
N HIS A 425 24.96 0.78 5.16
CA HIS A 425 24.93 2.07 4.47
C HIS A 425 25.41 2.00 3.00
N LYS A 426 26.32 1.08 2.65
CA LYS A 426 26.77 0.84 1.27
C LYS A 426 25.68 0.28 0.35
N GLU A 427 24.77 -0.53 0.88
CA GLU A 427 23.65 -1.13 0.12
C GLU A 427 22.63 -0.08 -0.30
N PHE A 428 22.52 1.00 0.47
CA PHE A 428 21.56 2.09 0.24
C PHE A 428 22.20 3.33 -0.39
N LEU A 429 23.42 3.22 -0.92
CA LEU A 429 24.17 4.29 -1.60
C LEU A 429 24.33 5.56 -0.72
N ILE A 430 24.35 5.40 0.60
CA ILE A 430 24.57 6.52 1.52
C ILE A 430 26.09 6.84 1.48
N PRO A 431 26.50 8.06 1.10
CA PRO A 431 27.90 8.40 0.93
C PRO A 431 28.65 8.35 2.27
N GLY A 432 29.82 7.70 2.29
CA GLY A 432 30.70 7.55 3.45
C GLY A 432 31.53 6.26 3.34
N ARG A 433 32.84 6.30 3.66
CA ARG A 433 33.70 5.10 3.55
C ARG A 433 33.45 4.11 4.70
N ASN A 434 33.01 4.62 5.85
CA ASN A 434 32.66 3.87 7.05
C ASN A 434 31.40 4.46 7.73
N ALA A 435 30.84 3.75 8.72
CA ALA A 435 29.61 4.15 9.40
C ALA A 435 29.74 5.49 10.15
N GLU A 436 30.93 5.85 10.63
CA GLU A 436 31.19 7.13 11.29
C GLU A 436 31.21 8.32 10.32
N GLU A 437 31.78 8.17 9.13
CA GLU A 437 31.72 9.20 8.08
C GLU A 437 30.29 9.36 7.54
N ALA A 438 29.56 8.26 7.34
CA ALA A 438 28.17 8.30 6.93
C ALA A 438 27.26 8.98 7.98
N PHE A 439 27.57 8.80 9.27
CA PHE A 439 26.88 9.48 10.37
C PHE A 439 27.22 10.98 10.46
N LYS A 440 28.45 11.39 10.11
CA LYS A 440 28.86 12.81 10.09
C LYS A 440 28.32 13.60 8.88
N LEU A 441 27.92 12.91 7.81
CA LEU A 441 27.38 13.50 6.59
C LEU A 441 25.86 13.75 6.64
N MET A 442 25.17 13.15 7.62
CA MET A 442 23.77 13.46 7.96
C MET A 442 23.70 14.45 9.11
#